data_AF-A0A3C0R1I7-F1
#
_entry.id   AF-A0A3C0R1I7-F1
#
_cell.length_a   1.000
_cell.length_b   1.000
_cell.length_c   1.000
_cell.angle_alpha   90.00
_cell.angle_beta   90.00
_cell.angle_gamma   90.00
#
_symmetry.space_group_name_H-M   'P 1'
#
loop_
_entity.id
_entity.type
_entity.pdbx_description
1 polymer ?
#
loop_
_entity_poly.entity_id
_entity_poly.type
_entity_poly.pdbx_seq_one_letter_code
_entity_poly.pdbx_strand_id
1 'polypeptide(L)' 'MVVRNILMPFQFLRQKIDYSVVPWCTYVDPEIATVGLNEAAAKNRNLDYDLIRQEIKDVDRAVVESEESGFVKVLVAKG' A
#
# COMPACT_ATOMS: atom_id res chain seq x y z
N MET A 1 -14.23 -7.46 -14.01
CA MET A 1 -13.79 -7.15 -15.39
C MET A 1 -13.70 -8.37 -16.30
N VAL A 2 -13.34 -9.57 -15.81
CA VAL A 2 -13.26 -10.79 -16.64
C VAL A 2 -14.60 -11.14 -17.30
N VAL A 3 -15.68 -11.27 -16.52
CA VAL A 3 -17.03 -11.58 -17.05
C VAL A 3 -17.50 -10.52 -18.04
N ARG A 4 -17.28 -9.24 -17.74
CA ARG A 4 -17.64 -8.13 -18.65
C ARG A 4 -16.87 -8.17 -19.97
N ASN A 5 -15.56 -8.43 -19.93
CA ASN A 5 -14.73 -8.55 -21.13
C ASN A 5 -15.11 -9.77 -21.98
N ILE A 6 -15.67 -10.83 -21.38
CA ILE A 6 -16.21 -11.98 -22.10
C ILE A 6 -17.53 -11.61 -22.81
N LEU A 7 -18.40 -10.84 -22.15
CA LEU A 7 -19.72 -10.45 -22.68
C LEU A 7 -19.67 -9.29 -23.70
N MET A 8 -18.59 -8.51 -23.73
CA MET A 8 -18.39 -7.39 -24.66
C MET A 8 -17.21 -7.67 -25.60
N PRO A 9 -17.43 -8.31 -26.77
CA PRO A 9 -16.36 -8.77 -27.67
C PRO A 9 -15.68 -7.64 -28.46
N PHE A 10 -16.25 -6.42 -28.43
CA PHE A 10 -15.65 -5.27 -29.10
C PHE A 10 -14.37 -4.84 -28.38
N GLN A 11 -13.24 -4.91 -29.09
CA GLN A 11 -11.90 -4.69 -28.54
C GLN A 11 -11.74 -3.31 -27.87
N PHE A 12 -12.48 -2.28 -28.29
CA PHE A 12 -12.46 -0.94 -27.70
C PHE A 12 -13.17 -0.84 -26.34
N LEU A 13 -14.02 -1.82 -25.96
CA LEU A 13 -14.70 -1.87 -24.66
C LEU A 13 -13.94 -2.70 -23.62
N ARG A 14 -12.77 -3.26 -23.97
CA ARG A 14 -12.00 -4.13 -23.09
C ARG A 14 -11.36 -3.31 -21.96
N GLN A 15 -11.65 -3.69 -20.71
CA GLN A 15 -11.05 -3.05 -19.54
C GLN A 15 -9.83 -3.81 -19.03
N LYS A 16 -8.81 -3.06 -18.59
CA LYS A 16 -7.64 -3.57 -17.86
C LYS A 16 -7.85 -3.33 -16.37
N ILE A 17 -7.46 -4.32 -15.55
CA ILE A 17 -7.45 -4.17 -14.09
C ILE A 17 -6.16 -3.48 -13.69
N ASP A 18 -6.27 -2.44 -12.87
CA ASP A 18 -5.12 -1.83 -12.22
C ASP A 18 -4.88 -2.50 -10.86
N TYR A 19 -3.67 -3.02 -10.67
CA TYR A 19 -3.24 -3.68 -9.44
C TYR A 19 -2.32 -2.79 -8.59
N SER A 20 -2.12 -1.53 -8.98
CA SER A 20 -1.21 -0.59 -8.32
C SER A 20 -1.56 -0.30 -6.86
N VAL A 21 -2.83 -0.46 -6.47
CA VAL A 21 -3.36 -0.09 -5.14
C VAL A 21 -4.01 -1.26 -4.40
N VAL A 22 -3.61 -2.50 -4.70
CA VAL A 22 -4.13 -3.68 -3.99
C VAL A 22 -3.42 -3.83 -2.64
N PRO A 23 -4.13 -3.82 -1.51
CA PRO A 23 -3.53 -4.00 -0.20
C PRO A 23 -3.17 -5.47 0.06
N TRP A 24 -2.11 -5.67 0.84
CA TRP A 24 -1.74 -6.96 1.40
C TRP A 24 -1.57 -6.83 2.90
N CYS A 25 -2.05 -7.82 3.65
CA CYS A 25 -1.98 -7.85 5.10
C CYS A 25 -1.66 -9.26 5.60
N THR A 26 -0.91 -9.32 6.70
CA THR A 26 -0.68 -10.53 7.50
C THR A 26 -1.18 -10.25 8.91
N TYR A 27 -2.18 -11.02 9.34
CA TYR A 27 -2.86 -10.90 10.62
C TYR A 27 -2.08 -11.62 11.74
N VAL A 28 -0.87 -11.13 11.99
CA VAL A 28 -0.06 -11.48 13.16
C VAL A 28 -0.14 -10.35 14.18
N ASP A 29 0.46 -10.54 15.36
CA ASP A 29 0.49 -9.53 16.41
C ASP A 29 1.95 -9.09 16.66
N PRO A 30 2.35 -7.85 16.34
CA PRO A 30 1.57 -6.78 15.70
C PRO A 30 1.35 -7.01 14.19
N GLU A 31 0.27 -6.46 13.66
CA GLU A 31 -0.17 -6.69 12.27
C GLU A 31 0.77 -6.05 11.24
N ILE A 32 0.88 -6.69 10.08
CA ILE A 32 1.71 -6.18 8.99
C ILE A 32 0.81 -5.89 7.78
N ALA A 33 0.74 -4.64 7.34
CA ALA A 33 0.00 -4.24 6.16
C ALA A 33 0.86 -3.38 5.23
N THR A 34 0.64 -3.53 3.91
CA THR A 34 1.25 -2.67 2.89
C THR A 34 0.30 -2.49 1.72
N VAL A 35 0.41 -1.36 1.03
CA VAL A 35 -0.33 -1.07 -0.20
C VAL A 35 0.57 -0.30 -1.16
N GLY A 36 0.54 -0.64 -2.44
CA GLY A 36 1.33 0.04 -3.46
C GLY A 36 2.83 -0.25 -3.41
N LEU A 37 3.64 0.79 -3.58
CA LEU A 37 5.10 0.69 -3.67
C LEU A 37 5.75 0.69 -2.28
N ASN A 38 6.62 -0.28 -2.05
CA ASN A 38 7.54 -0.25 -0.92
C ASN A 38 8.90 0.35 -1.34
N GLU A 39 9.75 0.65 -0.36
CA GLU A 39 11.08 1.24 -0.61
C GLU A 39 11.96 0.39 -1.53
N ALA A 40 11.92 -0.93 -1.40
CA ALA A 40 12.70 -1.83 -2.25
C ALA A 40 12.24 -1.73 -3.72
N ALA A 41 10.93 -1.72 -3.96
CA ALA A 41 10.34 -1.57 -5.29
C ALA A 41 10.59 -0.17 -5.86
N ALA A 42 10.52 0.88 -5.05
CA ALA A 42 10.83 2.24 -5.45
C ALA A 42 12.30 2.38 -5.87
N LYS A 43 13.24 1.84 -5.08
CA LYS A 43 14.67 1.78 -5.40
C LYS A 43 14.94 0.98 -6.67
N ASN A 44 14.32 -0.19 -6.84
CA ASN A 44 14.47 -1.01 -8.06
C ASN A 44 13.94 -0.31 -9.31
N ARG A 45 12.94 0.57 -9.17
CA ARG A 45 12.40 1.39 -10.26
C ARG A 45 13.12 2.74 -10.44
N ASN A 46 14.16 2.99 -9.64
CA ASN A 46 14.92 4.23 -9.63
C ASN A 46 14.04 5.48 -9.48
N LEU A 47 13.01 5.37 -8.63
CA LEU A 47 12.07 6.46 -8.33
C LEU A 47 12.60 7.29 -7.16
N ASP A 48 12.59 8.60 -7.33
CA ASP A 48 12.82 9.57 -6.25
C ASP A 48 11.59 9.61 -5.32
N TYR A 49 11.81 9.49 -4.01
CA TYR A 49 10.76 9.54 -3.00
C TYR A 49 11.27 10.14 -1.69
N ASP A 50 10.37 10.76 -0.94
CA ASP A 50 10.59 11.15 0.45
C ASP A 50 9.95 10.12 1.38
N LEU A 51 10.67 9.77 2.46
CA LEU A 51 10.22 8.78 3.44
C LEU A 51 9.78 9.46 4.73
N ILE A 52 8.50 9.32 5.05
CA ILE A 52 7.95 9.71 6.35
C ILE A 52 7.81 8.44 7.19
N ARG A 53 8.48 8.41 8.33
CA ARG A 53 8.38 7.32 9.31
C ARG A 53 7.83 7.87 10.62
N GLN A 54 6.79 7.22 11.14
CA GLN A 54 6.19 7.55 12.42
C GLN A 54 6.13 6.29 13.28
N GLU A 55 6.58 6.38 14.53
CA GLU A 55 6.49 5.27 15.47
C GLU A 55 5.08 5.23 16.08
N ILE A 56 4.54 4.02 16.32
CA ILE A 56 3.18 3.86 16.83
C ILE A 56 3.06 4.41 18.26
N LYS A 57 4.11 4.30 19.08
CA LYS A 57 4.20 4.91 20.42
C LYS A 57 3.96 6.43 20.46
N ASP A 58 4.15 7.12 19.34
CA ASP A 58 3.94 8.58 19.27
C ASP A 58 2.47 8.92 18.94
N VAL A 59 1.62 7.92 18.77
CA VAL A 59 0.18 8.06 18.50
C VAL A 59 -0.58 7.93 19.81
N ASP A 60 -1.26 8.99 20.23
CA ASP A 60 -2.03 9.04 21.50
C ASP A 60 -2.96 7.83 21.68
N ARG A 61 -3.61 7.39 20.59
CA ARG A 61 -4.51 6.24 20.60
C ARG A 61 -3.82 4.94 20.98
N ALA A 62 -2.63 4.72 20.44
CA ALA A 62 -1.84 3.52 20.69
C ALA A 62 -1.40 3.44 22.16
N VAL A 63 -0.99 4.58 22.73
CA VAL A 63 -0.63 4.68 24.16
C VAL A 63 -1.84 4.39 25.05
N VAL A 64 -3.01 4.96 24.73
CA VAL A 64 -4.26 4.71 25.48
C VAL A 64 -4.68 3.23 25.42
N GLU A 65 -4.44 2.56 24.30
CA GLU A 65 -4.75 1.15 24.10
C GLU A 65 -3.62 0.20 24.53
N SER A 66 -2.48 0.72 25.00
CA SER A 66 -1.26 -0.04 25.37
C SER A 66 -0.64 -0.85 24.21
N GLU A 67 -0.90 -0.42 22.97
CA GLU A 67 -0.46 -1.05 21.71
C GLU A 67 0.60 -0.18 21.02
N GLU A 68 1.72 0.06 21.69
CA GLU A 68 2.74 1.03 21.23
C GLU A 68 3.75 0.46 20.23
N SER A 69 3.64 -0.83 19.92
CA SER A 69 4.63 -1.54 19.12
C SER A 69 4.44 -1.31 17.61
N GLY A 70 5.57 -1.13 16.90
CA GLY A 70 5.57 -0.98 15.45
C GLY A 70 5.66 0.46 14.96
N PHE A 71 5.49 0.63 13.65
CA PHE A 71 5.69 1.89 12.96
C PHE A 71 4.86 1.96 11.68
N VAL A 72 4.65 3.19 11.19
CA VAL A 72 4.09 3.47 9.86
C VAL A 72 5.18 4.09 8.99
N LYS A 73 5.25 3.66 7.73
CA LYS A 73 6.10 4.27 6.71
C LYS A 73 5.26 4.70 5.51
N VAL A 74 5.43 5.95 5.10
CA VAL A 74 4.76 6.54 3.94
C VAL A 74 5.83 7.04 2.97
N LEU A 75 5.73 6.58 1.72
CA LEU A 75 6.57 7.06 0.63
C LEU A 75 5.77 8.09 -0.15
N VAL A 76 6.29 9.31 -0.25
CA VAL A 76 5.68 10.40 -1.01
C VAL A 76 6.55 10.71 -2.22
N ALA A 77 5.92 11.11 -3.33
CA ALA A 77 6.67 11.62 -4.48
C ALA A 77 7.51 12.83 -4.02
N LYS A 78 8.78 12.85 -4.41
CA LYS A 78 9.72 13.92 -4.03
C LYS A 78 9.25 15.27 -4.56
N GLY A 79 9.12 16.27 -3.69
CA GLY A 79 8.55 17.59 -4.01
C GLY A 79 8.88 18.67 -3.00
#